data_AF-A0A2T0QJY2-F1
#
_entry.id   AF-A0A2T0QJY2-F1
#
_cell.length_a   1.000
_cell.length_b   1.000
_cell.length_c   1.000
_cell.angle_alpha   90.00
_cell.angle_beta   90.00
_cell.angle_gamma   90.00
#
_symmetry.space_group_name_H-M   'P 1'
#
loop_
_entity.id
_entity.type
_entity.pdbx_description
1 polymer ?
#
loop_
_entity_poly.entity_id
_entity_poly.type
_entity_poly.pdbx_seq_one_letter_code
_entity_poly.pdbx_strand_id
1 'polypeptide(L)'
;MRISRLLSDFRQKIRDDAGAWVDEEFETLDLGDPRRDRRAKELVKRFASRPTASIPGACEGWAETMVAYRFLGNERIDWRDMMQPHWEPGAKTLWIGMQRVMDAVITIQILRDGYDTSV
;
A
#
# COMPACT_ATOMS: atom_id res chain seq x y z
N MET A 1 -4.35 28.69 12.24
CA MET A 1 -3.45 27.83 13.05
C MET A 1 -3.95 26.39 13.25
N ARG A 2 -5.27 26.11 13.31
CA ARG A 2 -5.82 24.74 13.51
C ARG A 2 -5.86 23.87 12.24
N ILE A 3 -6.13 24.47 11.08
CA ILE A 3 -6.21 23.77 9.78
C ILE A 3 -4.83 23.31 9.27
N SER A 4 -3.77 24.12 9.45
CA SER A 4 -2.41 23.74 9.04
C SER A 4 -1.90 22.49 9.77
N ARG A 5 -2.19 22.39 11.08
CA ARG A 5 -1.88 21.19 11.87
C ARG A 5 -2.66 19.98 11.38
N LEU A 6 -3.98 20.11 11.19
CA LEU A 6 -4.83 19.04 10.67
C LEU A 6 -4.36 18.50 9.31
N LEU A 7 -3.97 19.40 8.39
CA LEU A 7 -3.45 19.02 7.07
C LEU A 7 -2.08 18.34 7.17
N SER A 8 -1.23 18.77 8.10
CA SER A 8 0.06 18.11 8.37
C SER A 8 -0.13 16.70 8.90
N ASP A 9 -0.99 16.54 9.90
CA ASP A 9 -1.27 15.25 10.56
C ASP A 9 -1.92 14.28 9.56
N PHE A 10 -2.88 14.76 8.76
CA PHE A 10 -3.50 13.97 7.70
C PHE A 10 -2.50 13.52 6.63
N ARG A 11 -1.58 14.40 6.21
CA ARG A 11 -0.50 14.04 5.26
C ARG A 11 0.50 13.05 5.85
N GLN A 12 0.78 13.14 7.15
CA GLN A 12 1.63 12.17 7.83
C GLN A 12 0.94 10.80 7.86
N LYS A 13 -0.34 10.75 8.24
CA LYS A 13 -1.12 9.52 8.21
C LYS A 13 -1.14 8.85 6.83
N ILE A 14 -1.36 9.62 5.75
CA ILE A 14 -1.29 9.08 4.38
C ILE A 14 0.08 8.45 4.09
N ARG A 15 1.18 9.08 4.52
CA ARG A 15 2.53 8.53 4.33
C ARG A 15 2.73 7.23 5.11
N ASP A 16 2.25 7.18 6.36
CA ASP A 16 2.41 6.01 7.22
C ASP A 16 1.59 4.84 6.69
N ASP A 17 0.32 5.09 6.32
CA ASP A 17 -0.57 4.08 5.74
C ASP A 17 0.00 3.56 4.40
N ALA A 18 0.51 4.46 3.54
CA ALA A 18 1.18 4.08 2.29
C ALA A 18 2.46 3.27 2.55
N GLY A 19 3.25 3.64 3.56
CA GLY A 19 4.45 2.92 3.98
C GLY A 19 4.16 1.48 4.36
N ALA A 20 3.22 1.30 5.29
CA ALA A 20 2.80 -0.01 5.78
C ALA A 20 2.23 -0.89 4.66
N TRP A 21 1.35 -0.31 3.82
CA TRP A 21 0.79 -1.05 2.69
C TRP A 21 1.86 -1.53 1.71
N VAL A 22 2.83 -0.68 1.34
CA VAL A 22 3.90 -1.09 0.40
C VAL A 22 4.78 -2.19 0.98
N ASP A 23 5.12 -2.09 2.27
CA ASP A 23 5.97 -3.11 2.91
C ASP A 23 5.28 -4.48 2.95
N GLU A 24 3.96 -4.49 3.20
CA GLU A 24 3.14 -5.69 3.20
C GLU A 24 2.89 -6.24 1.78
N GLU A 25 2.52 -5.36 0.83
CA GLU A 25 2.16 -5.77 -0.53
C GLU A 25 3.39 -6.28 -1.30
N PHE A 26 4.54 -5.64 -1.13
CA PHE A 26 5.77 -6.01 -1.84
C PHE A 26 6.68 -6.91 -0.99
N GLU A 27 6.17 -7.58 0.06
CA GLU A 27 6.97 -8.45 0.93
C GLU A 27 7.75 -9.49 0.11
N THR A 28 7.09 -10.12 -0.87
CA THR A 28 7.61 -11.17 -1.74
C THR A 28 8.29 -10.67 -3.01
N LEU A 29 8.45 -9.35 -3.18
CA LEU A 29 9.10 -8.79 -4.37
C LEU A 29 10.55 -9.26 -4.50
N ASP A 30 10.88 -9.85 -5.65
CA ASP A 30 12.23 -10.23 -6.03
C ASP A 30 12.55 -9.74 -7.45
N LEU A 31 13.36 -8.68 -7.55
CA LEU A 31 13.90 -8.14 -8.81
C LEU A 31 15.33 -8.62 -9.10
N GLY A 32 15.77 -9.69 -8.42
CA GLY A 32 17.09 -10.32 -8.56
C GLY A 32 18.25 -9.53 -7.94
N ASP A 33 17.99 -8.40 -7.28
CA ASP A 33 18.97 -7.63 -6.50
C ASP A 33 18.23 -6.89 -5.37
N PRO A 34 18.56 -7.15 -4.08
CA PRO A 34 17.90 -6.51 -2.94
C PRO A 34 17.91 -4.98 -2.95
N ARG A 35 18.87 -4.37 -3.66
CA ARG A 35 18.92 -2.91 -3.84
C ARG A 35 17.81 -2.42 -4.76
N ARG A 36 17.41 -3.21 -5.76
CA ARG A 36 16.28 -2.91 -6.65
C ARG A 36 14.97 -3.04 -5.90
N ASP A 37 14.80 -4.08 -5.08
CA ASP A 37 13.57 -4.27 -4.29
C ASP A 37 13.37 -3.11 -3.33
N ARG A 38 14.44 -2.75 -2.60
CA ARG A 38 14.42 -1.57 -1.72
C ARG A 38 14.07 -0.31 -2.50
N ARG A 39 14.63 -0.13 -3.70
CA ARG A 39 14.32 1.05 -4.53
C ARG A 39 12.87 1.05 -5.01
N ALA A 40 12.35 -0.10 -5.43
CA ALA A 40 10.97 -0.26 -5.86
C ALA A 40 10.02 0.15 -4.73
N LYS A 41 10.19 -0.41 -3.54
CA LYS A 41 9.38 -0.09 -2.35
C LYS A 41 9.43 1.40 -2.03
N GLU A 42 10.62 2.01 -2.01
CA GLU A 42 10.75 3.44 -1.74
C GLU A 42 10.04 4.33 -2.78
N LEU A 43 10.13 3.98 -4.07
CA LEU A 43 9.44 4.72 -5.13
C LEU A 43 7.92 4.56 -5.03
N VAL A 44 7.43 3.34 -4.79
CA VAL A 44 5.99 3.08 -4.63
C VAL A 44 5.44 3.82 -3.40
N LYS A 45 6.16 3.84 -2.26
CA LYS A 45 5.76 4.63 -1.07
C LYS A 45 5.61 6.11 -1.39
N ARG A 46 6.56 6.67 -2.13
CA ARG A 46 6.52 8.08 -2.56
C ARG A 46 5.33 8.36 -3.47
N PHE A 47 5.09 7.51 -4.46
CA PHE A 47 3.97 7.68 -5.39
C PHE A 47 2.62 7.48 -4.70
N ALA A 48 2.48 6.47 -3.85
CA ALA A 48 1.27 6.22 -3.08
C ALA A 48 0.93 7.37 -2.12
N SER A 49 1.93 8.04 -1.54
CA SER A 49 1.70 9.20 -0.68
C SER A 49 1.34 10.49 -1.43
N ARG A 50 1.60 10.55 -2.75
CA ARG A 50 1.38 11.72 -3.61
C ARG A 50 0.87 11.30 -5.01
N PRO A 51 -0.28 10.61 -5.11
CA PRO A 51 -0.67 9.91 -6.34
C PRO A 51 -0.99 10.84 -7.52
N THR A 52 -1.30 12.11 -7.24
CA THR A 52 -1.59 13.13 -8.27
C THR A 52 -0.36 13.94 -8.66
N ALA A 53 0.79 13.73 -8.01
CA ALA A 53 2.02 14.42 -8.35
C ALA A 53 2.70 13.76 -9.56
N SER A 54 3.39 14.55 -10.37
CA SER A 54 4.33 14.01 -11.35
C SER A 54 5.47 13.27 -10.65
N ILE A 55 6.23 12.42 -11.37
CA ILE A 55 7.41 11.73 -10.81
C ILE A 55 8.36 12.73 -10.12
N PRO A 56 8.77 13.85 -10.74
CA PRO A 56 9.58 14.86 -10.05
C PRO A 56 8.88 15.50 -8.85
N GLY A 57 7.56 15.67 -8.90
CA GLY A 57 6.77 16.25 -7.81
C GLY A 57 6.59 15.31 -6.61
N ALA A 58 6.74 14.00 -6.82
CA ALA A 58 6.71 12.99 -5.78
C ALA A 58 8.11 12.71 -5.18
N CYS A 59 9.18 12.96 -5.94
CA CYS A 59 10.56 12.81 -5.49
C CYS A 59 11.07 14.00 -4.65
N GLU A 60 12.02 13.74 -3.75
CA GLU A 60 12.65 14.73 -2.88
C GLU A 60 13.86 15.40 -3.55
N GLY A 61 13.61 16.04 -4.69
CA GLY A 61 14.62 16.78 -5.44
C GLY A 61 15.23 16.04 -6.63
N TRP A 62 16.23 16.67 -7.25
CA TRP A 62 16.74 16.27 -8.57
C TRP A 62 17.47 14.92 -8.56
N ALA A 63 18.30 14.66 -7.54
CA ALA A 63 19.02 13.40 -7.43
C ALA A 63 18.06 12.21 -7.36
N GLU A 64 17.03 12.31 -6.51
CA GLU A 64 16.00 11.28 -6.35
C GLU A 64 15.13 11.11 -7.61
N THR A 65 14.86 12.22 -8.31
CA THR A 65 14.16 12.18 -9.60
C THR A 65 14.96 11.40 -10.64
N MET A 66 16.27 11.64 -10.74
CA MET A 66 17.15 10.90 -11.65
C MET A 66 17.27 9.43 -11.28
N VAL A 67 17.29 9.12 -9.98
CA VAL A 67 17.25 7.74 -9.49
C VAL A 67 15.94 7.06 -9.90
N ALA A 68 14.79 7.73 -9.78
CA ALA A 68 13.51 7.20 -10.22
C ALA A 68 13.52 6.88 -11.73
N TYR A 69 13.98 7.80 -12.57
CA TYR A 69 14.08 7.56 -14.01
C TYR A 69 15.06 6.44 -14.36
N ARG A 70 16.21 6.35 -13.69
CA ARG A 70 17.16 5.23 -13.88
C ARG A 70 16.57 3.89 -13.48
N PHE A 71 15.77 3.86 -12.42
CA PHE A 71 15.06 2.66 -12.00
C PHE A 71 14.01 2.24 -13.03
N LEU A 72 13.16 3.18 -13.47
CA LEU A 72 12.10 2.94 -14.45
C LEU A 72 12.64 2.56 -15.84
N GLY A 73 13.84 3.04 -16.19
CA GLY A 73 14.53 2.71 -17.45
C GLY A 73 15.51 1.54 -17.33
N ASN A 74 15.53 0.80 -16.21
CA ASN A 74 16.44 -0.33 -16.04
C ASN A 74 15.90 -1.57 -16.77
N GLU A 75 16.53 -1.92 -17.89
CA GLU A 75 16.17 -3.09 -18.72
C GLU A 75 16.21 -4.43 -17.97
N ARG A 76 16.86 -4.50 -16.80
CA ARG A 76 16.90 -5.69 -15.95
C ARG A 76 15.67 -5.83 -15.04
N ILE A 77 14.72 -4.92 -15.10
CA ILE A 77 13.46 -4.96 -14.35
C ILE A 77 12.35 -5.19 -15.37
N ASP A 78 11.73 -6.37 -15.37
CA ASP A 78 10.51 -6.60 -16.14
C ASP A 78 9.32 -6.07 -15.34
N TRP A 79 8.38 -5.40 -16.01
CA TRP A 79 7.17 -4.90 -15.37
C TRP A 79 6.32 -6.05 -14.77
N ARG A 80 6.46 -7.28 -15.31
CA ARG A 80 5.81 -8.47 -14.78
C ARG A 80 6.34 -8.86 -13.40
N ASP A 81 7.64 -8.73 -13.17
CA ASP A 81 8.25 -8.99 -11.85
C ASP A 81 7.75 -7.96 -10.84
N MET A 82 7.60 -6.71 -11.28
CA MET A 82 7.00 -5.63 -10.48
C MET A 82 5.52 -5.86 -10.14
N MET A 83 4.79 -6.61 -10.98
CA MET A 83 3.38 -6.94 -10.81
C MET A 83 3.15 -8.27 -10.09
N GLN A 84 4.16 -9.13 -9.91
CA GLN A 84 4.02 -10.39 -9.18
C GLN A 84 3.38 -10.23 -7.80
N PRO A 85 3.76 -9.23 -6.98
CA PRO A 85 3.15 -9.07 -5.66
C PRO A 85 1.64 -8.75 -5.74
N HIS A 86 1.21 -8.14 -6.85
CA HIS A 86 -0.21 -7.88 -7.17
C HIS A 86 -0.93 -9.05 -7.87
N TRP A 87 -0.24 -10.13 -8.26
CA TRP A 87 -0.85 -11.35 -8.81
C TRP A 87 -0.94 -12.52 -7.81
N GLU A 88 -0.10 -12.52 -6.78
CA GLU A 88 -0.31 -13.32 -5.57
C GLU A 88 -1.60 -13.04 -4.74
N PRO A 89 -2.46 -12.01 -4.98
CA PRO A 89 -3.67 -11.77 -4.19
C PRO A 89 -4.77 -12.81 -4.34
N GLY A 90 -4.61 -13.88 -5.14
CA GLY A 90 -5.62 -14.92 -5.26
C GLY A 90 -6.10 -15.43 -3.89
N ALA A 91 -5.19 -15.68 -2.96
CA ALA A 91 -5.55 -16.10 -1.60
C ALA A 91 -5.86 -14.91 -0.67
N LYS A 92 -5.10 -13.81 -0.76
CA LYS A 92 -5.21 -12.65 0.16
C LYS A 92 -6.52 -11.89 -0.03
N THR A 93 -6.94 -11.64 -1.27
CA THR A 93 -8.22 -10.98 -1.59
C THR A 93 -9.41 -11.87 -1.25
N LEU A 94 -9.33 -13.18 -1.49
CA LEU A 94 -10.36 -14.14 -1.08
C LEU A 94 -10.48 -14.19 0.45
N TRP A 95 -9.36 -14.20 1.17
CA TRP A 95 -9.34 -14.24 2.63
C TRP A 95 -9.91 -12.96 3.27
N ILE A 96 -9.52 -11.77 2.79
CA ILE A 96 -10.09 -10.50 3.26
C ILE A 96 -11.59 -10.40 2.92
N GLY A 97 -11.98 -10.88 1.73
CA GLY A 97 -13.39 -10.97 1.33
C GLY A 97 -14.20 -11.88 2.25
N MET A 98 -13.65 -13.05 2.59
CA MET A 98 -14.26 -13.99 3.54
C MET A 98 -14.38 -13.39 4.93
N GLN A 99 -13.35 -12.70 5.42
CA GLN A 99 -13.37 -12.08 6.75
C GLN A 99 -14.49 -11.03 6.88
N ARG A 100 -14.68 -10.17 5.88
CA ARG A 100 -15.76 -9.16 5.90
C ARG A 100 -17.16 -9.76 5.90
N VAL A 101 -17.33 -10.89 5.19
CA VAL A 101 -18.59 -11.65 5.21
C VAL A 101 -18.82 -12.26 6.60
N MET A 102 -17.78 -12.85 7.20
CA MET A 102 -17.86 -13.41 8.55
C MET A 102 -18.15 -12.34 9.60
N ASP A 103 -17.53 -11.16 9.52
CA ASP A 103 -17.79 -10.04 10.43
C ASP A 103 -19.25 -9.58 10.35
N ALA A 104 -19.81 -9.51 9.14
CA ALA A 104 -21.22 -9.20 8.93
C ALA A 104 -22.15 -10.30 9.46
N VAL A 105 -21.83 -11.58 9.22
CA VAL A 105 -22.61 -12.74 9.70
C VAL A 105 -22.58 -12.81 11.23
N ILE A 106 -21.42 -12.68 11.85
CA ILE A 106 -21.24 -12.65 13.30
C ILE A 106 -22.00 -11.47 13.89
N THR A 107 -21.95 -10.30 13.26
CA THR A 107 -22.74 -9.14 13.71
C THR A 107 -24.24 -9.43 13.65
N ILE A 108 -24.74 -10.05 12.56
CA ILE A 108 -26.14 -10.44 12.45
C ILE A 108 -26.53 -11.49 13.50
N GLN A 109 -25.66 -12.45 13.78
CA GLN A 109 -25.88 -13.45 14.84
C GLN A 109 -25.88 -12.81 16.22
N ILE A 110 -24.95 -11.92 16.53
CA ILE A 110 -24.92 -11.16 17.79
C ILE A 110 -26.19 -10.29 17.92
N LEU A 111 -26.62 -9.64 16.85
CA LEU A 111 -27.86 -8.86 16.84
C LEU A 111 -29.12 -9.74 16.92
N ARG A 112 -29.03 -11.03 16.57
CA ARG A 112 -30.15 -11.97 16.66
C ARG A 112 -30.23 -12.62 18.04
N ASP A 113 -29.09 -13.05 18.56
CA ASP A 113 -28.95 -13.73 19.86
C ASP A 113 -28.99 -12.73 21.02
N GLY A 114 -28.57 -11.47 20.79
CA GLY A 114 -28.66 -10.37 21.74
C GLY A 114 -30.08 -9.84 21.99
N TYR A 115 -31.08 -10.30 21.23
CA TYR A 115 -32.51 -10.05 21.48
C TYR A 115 -33.19 -11.21 22.21
N ASP A 116 -32.49 -12.31 22.47
CA ASP A 116 -33.03 -13.51 23.14
C ASP A 116 -32.56 -13.61 24.61
N THR A 117 -32.57 -12.48 25.34
CA THR A 117 -32.42 -12.48 26.81
C THR A 117 -33.79 -12.35 27.50
N SER A 118 -34.74 -13.19 27.11
CA SER A 118 -36.00 -13.38 27.83
C SER A 118 -35.92 -14.62 28.73
N VAL A 119 -35.22 -14.50 29.85
CA VAL A 119 -35.47 -15.25 31.10
C VAL A 119 -35.27 -14.33 32.28
#